data_AF-A0A2D6SYP5-F1
#
_entry.id   AF-A0A2D6SYP5-F1
#
_cell.length_a   1.000
_cell.length_b   1.000
_cell.length_c   1.000
_cell.angle_alpha   90.00
_cell.angle_beta   90.00
_cell.angle_gamma   90.00
#
_symmetry.space_group_name_H-M   'P 1'
#
loop_
_entity.id
_entity.type
_entity.pdbx_description
1 polymer ?
#
loop_
_entity_poly.entity_id
_entity_poly.type
_entity_poly.pdbx_seq_one_letter_code
_entity_poly.pdbx_strand_id
1 'polypeptide(L)'
;MSLRRTFAAVALLVVPAFIVLSESPLRADAKRTIDSVERRPRSARLAAYQKALAGRRLSSSDRLALTKAFAKHAVRVSPYYQESDKPWDPQPWVAILKRGFAADSQDPLIAWAIAQLYINDQRYSDALPIVAAFKKAHPSHHHALAWNALCTSAKDRTVQRPKLLLTFPVRFCVLTRNPAAQRVATEAQCRKEIEILNANFRTHDEQQLVRFTFKGYSSYADVKDSKSELARFGDSTDLYDSNKLAKAFNNCADPRVRDRNAINFYIHDSYSARVKFADMTSHGKRNSNRPYVFIDWERLDNNVQNPEAHEMGHAFGLGHVGVPGATSKQATNIMTSAGEQVGSGGLRNLGFTEAQAALIVYHAKRTHARLGIAK
;
A
#
# COMPACT_ATOMS: atom_id res chain seq x y z
N MET A 1 -60.10 61.40 64.28
CA MET A 1 -60.78 60.64 63.19
C MET A 1 -60.11 61.04 61.88
N SER A 2 -58.99 60.39 61.53
CA SER A 2 -58.87 59.25 60.60
C SER A 2 -59.07 59.63 59.13
N LEU A 3 -57.94 59.89 58.45
CA LEU A 3 -57.78 59.95 57.00
C LEU A 3 -58.02 58.58 56.36
N ARG A 4 -58.64 58.54 55.18
CA ARG A 4 -58.28 57.58 54.12
C ARG A 4 -58.36 58.23 52.73
N ARG A 5 -57.19 58.40 52.12
CA ARG A 5 -57.01 58.59 50.66
C ARG A 5 -56.73 57.21 50.07
N THR A 6 -57.47 56.85 49.04
CA THR A 6 -57.30 55.58 48.30
C THR A 6 -56.38 55.83 47.11
N PHE A 7 -55.19 55.24 47.12
CA PHE A 7 -54.29 55.19 45.98
C PHE A 7 -54.64 53.99 45.09
N ALA A 8 -54.77 54.23 43.78
CA ALA A 8 -54.88 53.20 42.76
C ALA A 8 -53.50 52.58 42.50
N ALA A 9 -53.41 51.25 42.58
CA ALA A 9 -52.20 50.50 42.29
C ALA A 9 -52.05 50.28 40.78
N VAL A 10 -50.92 50.73 40.23
CA VAL A 10 -50.46 50.41 38.88
C VAL A 10 -49.82 49.01 38.92
N ALA A 11 -50.45 48.04 38.26
CA ALA A 11 -49.88 46.71 38.06
C ALA A 11 -48.78 46.79 37.00
N LEU A 12 -47.52 46.68 37.43
CA LEU A 12 -46.37 46.52 36.55
C LEU A 12 -46.38 45.08 35.99
N LEU A 13 -46.68 44.96 34.70
CA LEU A 13 -46.56 43.71 33.95
C LEU A 13 -45.08 43.43 33.69
N VAL A 14 -44.47 42.57 34.51
CA VAL A 14 -43.14 42.01 34.25
C VAL A 14 -43.28 40.97 33.12
N VAL A 15 -42.99 41.39 31.89
CA VAL A 15 -42.82 40.48 30.76
C VAL A 15 -41.50 39.73 30.99
N PRO A 16 -41.49 38.39 31.06
CA PRO A 16 -40.24 37.66 31.09
C PRO A 16 -39.54 37.88 29.75
N ALA A 17 -38.37 38.52 29.80
CA ALA A 17 -37.48 38.58 28.66
C ALA A 17 -37.14 37.13 28.27
N PHE A 18 -37.74 36.66 27.18
CA PHE A 18 -37.23 35.50 26.46
C PHE A 18 -35.82 35.87 26.00
N ILE A 19 -34.82 35.40 26.75
CA ILE A 19 -33.49 35.23 26.21
C ILE A 19 -33.67 34.23 25.08
N VAL A 20 -33.74 34.73 23.85
CA VAL A 20 -33.45 33.96 22.66
C VAL A 20 -32.00 33.52 22.83
N LEU A 21 -31.82 32.32 23.39
CA LEU A 21 -30.56 31.60 23.33
C LEU A 21 -30.18 31.56 21.86
N SER A 22 -29.18 32.36 21.50
CA SER A 22 -28.56 32.33 20.19
C SER A 22 -28.34 30.88 19.83
N GLU A 23 -28.85 30.45 18.68
CA GLU A 23 -28.51 29.15 18.11
C GLU A 23 -26.99 29.00 18.19
N SER A 24 -26.54 28.13 19.09
CA SER A 24 -25.13 27.75 19.14
C SER A 24 -24.81 27.21 17.75
N PRO A 25 -23.81 27.76 17.03
CA PRO A 25 -23.51 27.29 15.69
C PRO A 25 -23.23 25.79 15.79
N LEU A 26 -24.11 24.99 15.16
CA LEU A 26 -24.07 23.53 15.12
C LEU A 26 -22.62 23.05 15.13
N ARG A 27 -22.18 22.44 16.23
CA ARG A 27 -20.86 21.80 16.29
C ARG A 27 -20.77 20.86 15.09
N ALA A 28 -19.75 21.06 14.27
CA ALA A 28 -19.44 20.13 13.19
C ALA A 28 -19.12 18.79 13.84
N ASP A 29 -20.08 17.88 13.80
CA ASP A 29 -19.91 16.52 14.27
C ASP A 29 -18.91 15.83 13.32
N ALA A 30 -17.81 15.30 13.87
CA ALA A 30 -16.82 14.60 13.09
C ALA A 30 -17.44 13.46 12.29
N LYS A 31 -18.45 12.78 12.83
CA LYS A 31 -19.13 11.69 12.12
C LYS A 31 -19.82 12.18 10.85
N ARG A 32 -20.65 13.22 10.93
CA ARG A 32 -21.30 13.83 9.75
C ARG A 32 -20.28 14.31 8.71
N THR A 33 -19.16 14.87 9.18
CA THR A 33 -18.09 15.33 8.29
C THR A 33 -17.41 14.15 7.58
N ILE A 34 -17.04 13.10 8.33
CA ILE A 34 -16.45 11.87 7.77
C ILE A 34 -17.41 11.24 6.77
N ASP A 35 -18.68 11.05 7.13
CA ASP A 35 -19.69 10.48 6.24
C ASP A 35 -19.84 11.30 4.94
N SER A 36 -19.80 12.64 5.04
CA SER A 36 -19.83 13.53 3.87
C SER A 36 -18.58 13.40 3.00
N VAL A 37 -17.39 13.32 3.61
CA VAL A 37 -16.12 13.18 2.88
C VAL A 37 -16.03 11.81 2.21
N GLU A 38 -16.42 10.73 2.88
CA GLU A 38 -16.34 9.37 2.34
C GLU A 38 -17.26 9.13 1.14
N ARG A 39 -18.32 9.93 0.97
CA ARG A 39 -19.18 9.92 -0.23
C ARG A 39 -18.51 10.55 -1.46
N ARG A 40 -17.41 11.29 -1.28
CA ARG A 40 -16.68 11.91 -2.39
C ARG A 40 -15.85 10.87 -3.15
N PRO A 41 -15.51 11.13 -4.44
CA PRO A 41 -14.47 10.39 -5.14
C PRO A 41 -13.18 10.34 -4.32
N ARG A 42 -12.45 9.21 -4.32
CA ARG A 42 -11.25 9.04 -3.47
C ARG A 42 -10.22 10.13 -3.71
N SER A 43 -10.02 10.54 -4.96
CA SER A 43 -9.17 11.67 -5.37
C SER A 43 -9.45 12.98 -4.60
N ALA A 44 -10.68 13.21 -4.17
CA ALA A 44 -11.08 14.44 -3.47
C ALA A 44 -11.08 14.33 -1.93
N ARG A 45 -10.92 13.12 -1.37
CA ARG A 45 -11.09 12.89 0.08
C ARG A 45 -10.02 13.56 0.91
N LEU A 46 -8.75 13.43 0.50
CA LEU A 46 -7.61 13.99 1.23
C LEU A 46 -7.71 15.51 1.35
N ALA A 47 -7.98 16.21 0.23
CA ALA A 47 -8.19 17.65 0.23
C ALA A 47 -9.40 18.07 1.09
N ALA A 48 -10.49 17.29 1.06
CA ALA A 48 -11.67 17.57 1.88
C ALA A 48 -11.39 17.38 3.39
N TYR A 49 -10.66 16.35 3.77
CA TYR A 49 -10.21 16.15 5.15
C TYR A 49 -9.25 17.26 5.61
N GLN A 50 -8.29 17.66 4.77
CA GLN A 50 -7.40 18.79 5.08
C GLN A 50 -8.20 20.08 5.34
N LYS A 51 -9.19 20.37 4.48
CA LYS A 51 -10.08 21.53 4.64
C LYS A 51 -10.88 21.45 5.94
N ALA A 52 -11.44 20.27 6.26
CA ALA A 52 -12.17 20.07 7.51
C ALA A 52 -11.27 20.27 8.75
N LEU A 53 -10.06 19.71 8.73
CA LEU A 53 -9.09 19.82 9.81
C LEU A 53 -8.49 21.22 9.97
N ALA A 54 -8.49 22.04 8.92
CA ALA A 54 -8.14 23.47 9.00
C ALA A 54 -9.20 24.32 9.73
N GLY A 55 -10.42 23.79 9.92
CA GLY A 55 -11.49 24.44 10.65
C GLY A 55 -11.14 24.73 12.10
N ARG A 56 -11.42 25.96 12.55
CA ARG A 56 -11.06 26.47 13.90
C ARG A 56 -11.97 25.96 15.04
N ARG A 57 -13.11 25.34 14.74
CA ARG A 57 -14.15 24.97 15.73
C ARG A 57 -14.35 23.44 15.88
N LEU A 58 -13.27 22.67 15.97
CA LEU A 58 -13.35 21.23 16.25
C LEU A 58 -12.96 20.97 17.71
N SER A 59 -13.73 20.14 18.41
CA SER A 59 -13.30 19.59 19.70
C SER A 59 -12.06 18.71 19.51
N SER A 60 -11.32 18.43 20.59
CA SER A 60 -10.14 17.55 20.53
C SER A 60 -10.50 16.14 20.03
N SER A 61 -11.63 15.59 20.47
CA SER A 61 -12.13 14.29 20.03
C SER A 61 -12.54 14.29 18.56
N ASP A 62 -13.26 15.33 18.09
CA ASP A 62 -13.67 15.44 16.69
C ASP A 62 -12.45 15.54 15.76
N ARG A 63 -11.46 16.34 16.17
CA ARG A 63 -10.20 16.51 15.44
C ARG A 63 -9.43 15.19 15.36
N LEU A 64 -9.36 14.43 16.44
CA LEU A 64 -8.70 13.13 16.44
C LEU A 64 -9.42 12.15 15.50
N ALA A 65 -10.75 12.07 15.56
CA ALA A 65 -11.55 11.22 14.68
C ALA A 65 -11.33 11.55 13.19
N LEU A 66 -11.35 12.84 12.84
CA LEU A 66 -11.04 13.29 11.47
C LEU A 66 -9.59 12.99 11.07
N THR A 67 -8.64 13.09 12.00
CA THR A 67 -7.23 12.78 11.72
C THR A 67 -7.01 11.29 11.45
N LYS A 68 -7.70 10.40 12.19
CA LYS A 68 -7.69 8.95 11.93
C LYS A 68 -8.28 8.62 10.56
N ALA A 69 -9.40 9.25 10.21
CA ALA A 69 -10.02 9.09 8.90
C ALA A 69 -9.12 9.60 7.76
N PHE A 70 -8.44 10.73 7.96
CA PHE A 70 -7.42 11.24 7.04
C PHE A 70 -6.24 10.27 6.89
N ALA A 71 -5.70 9.76 8.00
CA ALA A 71 -4.56 8.85 8.01
C ALA A 71 -4.84 7.56 7.22
N LYS A 72 -6.07 7.03 7.29
CA LYS A 72 -6.52 5.87 6.48
C LYS A 72 -6.29 6.05 4.98
N HIS A 73 -6.46 7.27 4.46
CA HIS A 73 -6.21 7.59 3.06
C HIS A 73 -4.76 7.99 2.81
N ALA A 74 -4.14 8.70 3.75
CA ALA A 74 -2.77 9.18 3.61
C ALA A 74 -1.75 8.03 3.44
N VAL A 75 -1.94 6.91 4.15
CA VAL A 75 -1.07 5.71 4.01
C VAL A 75 -1.13 5.06 2.63
N ARG A 76 -2.16 5.38 1.82
CA ARG A 76 -2.37 4.84 0.47
C ARG A 76 -1.83 5.74 -0.62
N VAL A 77 -1.14 6.84 -0.28
CA VAL A 77 -0.61 7.77 -1.26
C VAL A 77 0.91 7.77 -1.23
N SER A 78 1.53 7.83 -2.40
CA SER A 78 2.98 7.98 -2.57
C SER A 78 3.28 9.30 -3.27
N PRO A 79 3.14 10.42 -2.57
CA PRO A 79 3.14 11.73 -3.21
C PRO A 79 4.55 12.24 -3.58
N TYR A 80 5.60 11.60 -3.04
CA TYR A 80 7.00 11.92 -3.34
C TYR A 80 7.49 11.39 -4.71
N TYR A 81 6.69 10.59 -5.42
CA TYR A 81 7.16 9.84 -6.59
C TYR A 81 6.25 10.07 -7.80
N GLN A 82 6.12 11.33 -8.19
CA GLN A 82 5.59 11.76 -9.48
C GLN A 82 6.57 12.71 -10.16
N GLU A 83 6.77 12.54 -11.46
CA GLU A 83 7.25 13.65 -12.29
C GLU A 83 6.10 14.64 -12.41
N SER A 84 6.14 15.71 -11.59
CA SER A 84 5.20 16.81 -11.67
C SER A 84 5.92 18.13 -11.58
N ASP A 85 5.54 19.05 -12.46
CA ASP A 85 5.98 20.45 -12.44
C ASP A 85 5.53 21.20 -11.17
N LYS A 86 4.69 20.57 -10.33
CA LYS A 86 4.24 21.09 -9.04
C LYS A 86 4.73 20.16 -7.93
N PRO A 87 5.84 20.52 -7.25
CA PRO A 87 6.34 19.71 -6.13
C PRO A 87 5.25 19.60 -5.06
N TRP A 88 5.03 18.38 -4.57
CA TRP A 88 4.07 18.14 -3.51
C TRP A 88 4.68 18.53 -2.16
N ASP A 89 3.95 19.31 -1.37
CA ASP A 89 4.37 19.74 -0.03
C ASP A 89 3.82 18.80 1.07
N PRO A 90 4.67 18.04 1.78
CA PRO A 90 4.26 17.20 2.90
C PRO A 90 3.85 17.96 4.16
N GLN A 91 4.28 19.21 4.35
CA GLN A 91 4.20 19.88 5.65
C GLN A 91 2.76 19.99 6.19
N PRO A 92 1.74 20.30 5.38
CA PRO A 92 0.35 20.31 5.86
C PRO A 92 -0.09 18.95 6.42
N TRP A 93 0.35 17.84 5.81
CA TRP A 93 0.03 16.49 6.25
C TRP A 93 0.78 16.13 7.52
N VAL A 94 2.08 16.45 7.57
CA VAL A 94 2.92 16.26 8.76
C VAL A 94 2.32 17.00 9.96
N ALA A 95 1.89 18.25 9.79
CA ALA A 95 1.28 19.04 10.86
C ALA A 95 -0.05 18.45 11.37
N ILE A 96 -0.88 17.90 10.48
CA ILE A 96 -2.11 17.18 10.85
C ILE A 96 -1.76 15.92 11.65
N LEU A 97 -0.90 15.06 11.09
CA LEU A 97 -0.60 13.76 11.65
C LEU A 97 0.20 13.85 12.94
N LYS A 98 1.11 14.83 13.08
CA LYS A 98 1.89 15.05 14.31
C LYS A 98 0.99 15.44 15.48
N ARG A 99 -0.03 16.28 15.24
CA ARG A 99 -1.05 16.60 16.25
C ARG A 99 -1.90 15.38 16.60
N GLY A 100 -2.30 14.60 15.59
CA GLY A 100 -3.00 13.33 15.82
C GLY A 100 -2.19 12.35 16.66
N PHE A 101 -0.90 12.21 16.36
CA PHE A 101 -0.01 11.30 17.07
C PHE A 101 0.26 11.74 18.51
N ALA A 102 0.34 13.05 18.76
CA ALA A 102 0.42 13.58 20.12
C ALA A 102 -0.86 13.31 20.93
N ALA A 103 -2.03 13.29 20.27
CA ALA A 103 -3.31 12.98 20.91
C ALA A 103 -3.54 11.46 21.09
N ASP A 104 -3.06 10.63 20.16
CA ASP A 104 -3.15 9.16 20.24
C ASP A 104 -1.94 8.52 19.54
N SER A 105 -0.90 8.24 20.33
CA SER A 105 0.33 7.61 19.85
C SER A 105 0.21 6.12 19.60
N GLN A 106 -0.92 5.52 20.01
CA GLN A 106 -1.19 4.09 19.86
C GLN A 106 -1.95 3.79 18.56
N ASP A 107 -2.49 4.81 17.87
CA ASP A 107 -3.19 4.60 16.61
C ASP A 107 -2.23 4.18 15.48
N PRO A 108 -2.40 2.97 14.90
CA PRO A 108 -1.46 2.44 13.93
C PRO A 108 -1.50 3.19 12.59
N LEU A 109 -2.63 3.76 12.19
CA LEU A 109 -2.75 4.48 10.91
C LEU A 109 -2.08 5.85 10.99
N ILE A 110 -2.26 6.56 12.12
CA ILE A 110 -1.57 7.84 12.33
C ILE A 110 -0.06 7.61 12.37
N ALA A 111 0.40 6.66 13.18
CA ALA A 111 1.83 6.34 13.31
C ALA A 111 2.43 5.89 11.98
N TRP A 112 1.73 5.05 11.21
CA TRP A 112 2.12 4.66 9.86
C TRP A 112 2.25 5.90 8.97
N ALA A 113 1.18 6.68 8.81
CA ALA A 113 1.15 7.79 7.85
C ALA A 113 2.29 8.79 8.07
N ILE A 114 2.53 9.23 9.32
CA ILE A 114 3.59 10.20 9.59
C ILE A 114 4.99 9.60 9.46
N ALA A 115 5.20 8.35 9.90
CA ALA A 115 6.50 7.70 9.77
C ALA A 115 6.88 7.51 8.31
N GLN A 116 5.93 7.11 7.46
CA GLN A 116 6.12 6.99 6.02
C GLN A 116 6.58 8.32 5.41
N LEU A 117 5.96 9.45 5.79
CA LEU A 117 6.32 10.76 5.27
C LEU A 117 7.73 11.16 5.66
N TYR A 118 8.12 10.97 6.93
CA TYR A 118 9.48 11.29 7.38
C TYR A 118 10.53 10.37 6.78
N ILE A 119 10.25 9.05 6.68
CA ILE A 119 11.21 8.09 6.12
C ILE A 119 11.44 8.36 4.63
N ASN A 120 10.38 8.64 3.87
CA ASN A 120 10.52 8.96 2.45
C ASN A 120 11.24 10.30 2.22
N ASP A 121 11.18 11.23 3.18
CA ASP A 121 11.93 12.49 3.23
C ASP A 121 13.31 12.34 3.88
N GLN A 122 13.75 11.10 4.18
CA GLN A 122 15.00 10.77 4.85
C GLN A 122 15.21 11.44 6.23
N ARG A 123 14.13 11.91 6.86
CA ARG A 123 14.12 12.50 8.21
C ARG A 123 14.07 11.42 9.29
N TYR A 124 15.06 10.53 9.30
CA TYR A 124 15.07 9.36 10.18
C TYR A 124 15.08 9.71 11.67
N SER A 125 15.72 10.82 12.06
CA SER A 125 15.71 11.31 13.45
C SER A 125 14.32 11.69 13.92
N ASP A 126 13.50 12.28 13.04
CA ASP A 126 12.11 12.65 13.34
C ASP A 126 11.18 11.44 13.31
N ALA A 127 11.46 10.46 12.44
CA ALA A 127 10.73 9.21 12.36
C ALA A 127 10.96 8.29 13.57
N LEU A 128 12.19 8.24 14.08
CA LEU A 128 12.61 7.30 15.13
C LEU A 128 11.69 7.27 16.37
N PRO A 129 11.38 8.40 17.06
CA PRO A 129 10.50 8.36 18.22
C PRO A 129 9.10 7.84 17.88
N ILE A 130 8.61 8.09 16.67
CA ILE A 130 7.29 7.66 16.21
C ILE A 130 7.28 6.15 15.96
N VAL A 131 8.27 5.63 15.22
CA VAL A 131 8.33 4.18 14.92
C VAL A 131 8.66 3.36 16.17
N ALA A 132 9.40 3.91 17.13
CA ALA A 132 9.65 3.26 18.41
C ALA A 132 8.37 3.11 19.24
N ALA A 133 7.58 4.18 19.34
CA ALA A 133 6.26 4.15 19.98
C ALA A 133 5.29 3.22 19.22
N PHE A 134 5.29 3.28 17.88
CA PHE A 134 4.50 2.39 17.05
C PHE A 134 4.83 0.91 17.31
N LYS A 135 6.12 0.58 17.36
CA LYS A 135 6.59 -0.79 17.68
C LYS A 135 6.22 -1.21 19.09
N LYS A 136 6.30 -0.31 20.08
CA LYS A 136 5.88 -0.60 21.45
C LYS A 136 4.39 -0.93 21.52
N ALA A 137 3.56 -0.15 20.83
CA ALA A 137 2.12 -0.32 20.76
C ALA A 137 1.70 -1.57 19.95
N HIS A 138 2.42 -1.86 18.87
CA HIS A 138 2.11 -2.91 17.89
C HIS A 138 3.34 -3.78 17.58
N PRO A 139 3.80 -4.61 18.53
CA PRO A 139 5.09 -5.31 18.44
C PRO A 139 5.18 -6.35 17.31
N SER A 140 4.04 -6.79 16.77
CA SER A 140 3.97 -7.72 15.63
C SER A 140 3.77 -7.02 14.28
N HIS A 141 3.58 -5.70 14.26
CA HIS A 141 3.27 -4.97 13.03
C HIS A 141 4.53 -4.79 12.17
N HIS A 142 4.51 -5.35 10.96
CA HIS A 142 5.67 -5.37 10.07
C HIS A 142 6.23 -3.98 9.71
N HIS A 143 5.39 -2.95 9.53
CA HIS A 143 5.86 -1.58 9.29
C HIS A 143 6.63 -1.06 10.51
N ALA A 144 6.11 -1.29 11.72
CA ALA A 144 6.73 -0.82 12.95
C ALA A 144 8.10 -1.48 13.16
N LEU A 145 8.19 -2.79 12.90
CA LEU A 145 9.45 -3.54 13.00
C LEU A 145 10.47 -3.11 11.94
N ALA A 146 10.06 -3.05 10.66
CA ALA A 146 10.95 -2.71 9.55
C ALA A 146 11.48 -1.27 9.66
N TRP A 147 10.60 -0.33 9.95
CA TRP A 147 10.96 1.08 10.01
C TRP A 147 11.71 1.48 11.27
N ASN A 148 11.41 0.84 12.41
CA ASN A 148 12.26 1.01 13.59
C ASN A 148 13.68 0.52 13.31
N ALA A 149 13.85 -0.64 12.68
CA ALA A 149 15.18 -1.14 12.34
C ALA A 149 15.94 -0.20 11.38
N LEU A 150 15.25 0.35 10.36
CA LEU A 150 15.82 1.37 9.47
C LEU A 150 16.27 2.62 10.25
N CYS A 151 15.37 3.22 11.02
CA CYS A 151 15.65 4.50 11.68
C CYS A 151 16.73 4.37 12.76
N THR A 152 16.79 3.24 13.49
CA THR A 152 17.89 2.97 14.43
C THR A 152 19.22 2.88 13.70
N SER A 153 19.29 2.11 12.61
CA SER A 153 20.53 1.94 11.83
C SER A 153 21.01 3.26 11.19
N ALA A 154 20.07 4.13 10.79
CA ALA A 154 20.37 5.45 10.26
C ALA A 154 20.99 6.39 11.29
N LYS A 155 20.47 6.37 12.53
CA LYS A 155 20.99 7.18 13.64
C LYS A 155 22.43 6.82 13.98
N ASP A 156 22.76 5.54 13.95
CA ASP A 156 24.09 5.05 14.33
C ASP A 156 25.15 5.30 13.24
N ARG A 157 24.78 5.96 12.13
CA ARG A 157 25.60 6.16 10.91
C ARG A 157 26.16 4.86 10.32
N THR A 158 25.68 3.71 10.79
CA THR A 158 26.01 2.38 10.27
C THR A 158 25.13 2.00 9.08
N VAL A 159 24.66 2.96 8.28
CA VAL A 159 23.97 2.68 7.01
C VAL A 159 24.98 2.17 5.99
N GLN A 160 25.61 1.05 6.30
CA GLN A 160 25.96 0.10 5.27
C GLN A 160 24.70 -0.73 5.08
N ARG A 161 23.88 -0.34 4.09
CA ARG A 161 22.92 -1.27 3.47
C ARG A 161 23.68 -2.59 3.27
N PRO A 162 23.07 -3.74 3.62
CA PRO A 162 23.80 -5.00 3.78
C PRO A 162 24.75 -5.20 2.60
N LYS A 163 26.06 -5.30 2.91
CA LYS A 163 27.15 -5.42 1.93
C LYS A 163 26.97 -6.60 0.97
N LEU A 164 26.09 -7.54 1.32
CA LEU A 164 25.66 -8.68 0.52
C LEU A 164 24.14 -8.61 0.28
N LEU A 165 23.76 -8.54 -1.00
CA LEU A 165 22.36 -8.67 -1.42
C LEU A 165 21.89 -10.12 -1.22
N LEU A 166 20.75 -10.30 -0.56
CA LEU A 166 20.09 -11.61 -0.51
C LEU A 166 19.74 -12.04 -1.94
N THR A 167 20.08 -13.29 -2.27
CA THR A 167 19.80 -13.86 -3.59
C THR A 167 18.65 -14.85 -3.50
N PHE A 168 17.69 -14.72 -4.42
CA PHE A 168 16.52 -15.59 -4.50
C PHE A 168 16.51 -16.35 -5.82
N PRO A 169 16.56 -17.68 -5.78
CA PRO A 169 16.33 -18.46 -6.98
C PRO A 169 14.85 -18.39 -7.37
N VAL A 170 14.59 -18.17 -8.65
CA VAL A 170 13.26 -18.04 -9.23
C VAL A 170 13.04 -19.18 -10.23
N ARG A 171 11.89 -19.86 -10.11
CA ARG A 171 11.45 -20.88 -11.06
C ARG A 171 10.23 -20.37 -11.81
N PHE A 172 10.24 -20.52 -13.13
CA PHE A 172 9.09 -20.24 -13.98
C PHE A 172 8.31 -21.51 -14.29
N CYS A 173 7.00 -21.39 -14.41
CA CYS A 173 6.11 -22.47 -14.81
C CYS A 173 4.98 -21.90 -15.68
N VAL A 174 4.87 -22.36 -16.93
CA VAL A 174 3.78 -21.98 -17.82
C VAL A 174 2.56 -22.85 -17.52
N LEU A 175 1.48 -22.24 -17.05
CA LEU A 175 0.26 -22.95 -16.66
C LEU A 175 -0.82 -22.94 -17.74
N THR A 176 -0.76 -22.00 -18.67
CA THR A 176 -1.81 -21.81 -19.69
C THR A 176 -1.65 -22.72 -20.91
N ARG A 177 -2.78 -23.23 -21.40
CA ARG A 177 -2.86 -23.97 -22.67
C ARG A 177 -2.86 -23.06 -23.90
N ASN A 178 -2.89 -21.74 -23.73
CA ASN A 178 -2.92 -20.77 -24.82
C ASN A 178 -1.65 -20.90 -25.69
N PRO A 179 -1.77 -21.28 -26.98
CA PRO A 179 -0.61 -21.46 -27.85
C PRO A 179 0.18 -20.18 -28.09
N ALA A 180 -0.45 -18.99 -28.03
CA ALA A 180 0.25 -17.72 -28.16
C ALA A 180 1.14 -17.46 -26.95
N ALA A 181 0.60 -17.65 -25.74
CA ALA A 181 1.36 -17.58 -24.50
C ALA A 181 2.57 -18.53 -24.51
N GLN A 182 2.36 -19.79 -24.95
CA GLN A 182 3.43 -20.79 -25.00
C GLN A 182 4.56 -20.45 -25.98
N ARG A 183 4.26 -19.76 -27.09
CA ARG A 183 5.28 -19.29 -28.04
C ARG A 183 6.14 -18.17 -27.48
N VAL A 184 5.58 -17.32 -26.63
CA VAL A 184 6.29 -16.18 -26.02
C VAL A 184 7.02 -16.60 -24.75
N ALA A 185 6.36 -17.36 -23.88
CA ALA A 185 6.86 -17.80 -22.58
C ALA A 185 7.86 -18.96 -22.67
N THR A 186 8.89 -18.79 -23.49
CA THR A 186 10.02 -19.72 -23.63
C THR A 186 10.96 -19.64 -22.43
N GLU A 187 11.84 -20.64 -22.27
CA GLU A 187 12.89 -20.57 -21.24
C GLU A 187 13.79 -19.33 -21.43
N ALA A 188 14.12 -18.98 -22.68
CA ALA A 188 14.92 -17.79 -22.99
C ALA A 188 14.22 -16.50 -22.55
N GLN A 189 12.91 -16.38 -22.82
CA GLN A 189 12.13 -15.25 -22.33
C GLN A 189 12.10 -15.22 -20.79
N CYS A 190 11.90 -16.35 -20.12
CA CYS A 190 11.90 -16.42 -18.66
C CYS A 190 13.26 -16.04 -18.04
N ARG A 191 14.38 -16.27 -18.73
CA ARG A 191 15.70 -15.76 -18.32
C ARG A 191 15.78 -14.25 -18.47
N LYS A 192 15.27 -13.70 -19.59
CA LYS A 192 15.17 -12.25 -19.81
C LYS A 192 14.31 -11.57 -18.74
N GLU A 193 13.21 -12.19 -18.29
CA GLU A 193 12.39 -11.65 -17.19
C GLU A 193 13.17 -11.49 -15.88
N ILE A 194 14.17 -12.33 -15.61
CA ILE A 194 15.04 -12.16 -14.44
C ILE A 194 15.96 -10.95 -14.59
N GLU A 195 16.43 -10.65 -15.79
CA GLU A 195 17.21 -9.46 -16.08
C GLU A 195 16.36 -8.20 -15.89
N ILE A 196 15.15 -8.19 -16.47
CA ILE A 196 14.16 -7.12 -16.31
C ILE A 196 13.83 -6.90 -14.84
N LEU A 197 13.50 -7.97 -14.11
CA LEU A 197 13.17 -7.90 -12.70
C LEU A 197 14.35 -7.35 -11.88
N ASN A 198 15.58 -7.82 -12.11
CA ASN A 198 16.74 -7.29 -11.41
C ASN A 198 16.98 -5.81 -11.73
N ALA A 199 16.85 -5.38 -12.99
CA ALA A 199 17.02 -3.99 -13.39
C ALA A 199 15.98 -3.04 -12.77
N ASN A 200 14.79 -3.57 -12.44
CA ASN A 200 13.66 -2.77 -11.96
C ASN A 200 13.38 -2.91 -10.47
N PHE A 201 13.82 -3.99 -9.80
CA PHE A 201 13.55 -4.24 -8.39
C PHE A 201 14.53 -3.50 -7.46
N ARG A 202 14.49 -2.17 -7.57
CA ARG A 202 15.42 -1.23 -6.96
C ARG A 202 14.70 -0.06 -6.29
N THR A 203 15.40 0.64 -5.42
CA THR A 203 14.93 1.91 -4.86
C THR A 203 14.89 2.99 -5.93
N HIS A 204 14.28 4.13 -5.59
CA HIS A 204 14.24 5.29 -6.50
C HIS A 204 15.61 5.89 -6.81
N ASP A 205 16.54 5.85 -5.86
CA ASP A 205 17.96 6.18 -6.08
C ASP A 205 18.74 5.01 -6.70
N GLU A 206 18.04 4.14 -7.43
CA GLU A 206 18.57 3.06 -8.26
C GLU A 206 19.31 1.94 -7.52
N GLN A 207 19.21 1.87 -6.20
CA GLN A 207 19.91 0.84 -5.42
C GLN A 207 19.16 -0.49 -5.41
N GLN A 208 19.89 -1.56 -5.69
CA GLN A 208 19.34 -2.91 -5.67
C GLN A 208 18.91 -3.33 -4.26
N LEU A 209 17.73 -3.93 -4.14
CA LEU A 209 17.19 -4.40 -2.84
C LEU A 209 17.54 -5.85 -2.55
N VAL A 210 17.45 -6.70 -3.57
CA VAL A 210 17.75 -8.13 -3.58
C VAL A 210 18.18 -8.54 -4.97
N ARG A 211 18.79 -9.71 -5.12
CA ARG A 211 19.12 -10.31 -6.42
C ARG A 211 18.22 -11.51 -6.70
N PHE A 212 17.78 -11.65 -7.94
CA PHE A 212 17.07 -12.84 -8.41
C PHE A 212 17.96 -13.62 -9.36
N THR A 213 17.92 -14.95 -9.28
CA THR A 213 18.64 -15.84 -10.20
C THR A 213 17.67 -16.81 -10.83
N PHE A 214 17.84 -17.06 -12.13
CA PHE A 214 17.06 -18.07 -12.83
C PHE A 214 17.45 -19.47 -12.33
N LYS A 215 16.49 -20.21 -11.80
CA LYS A 215 16.69 -21.59 -11.30
C LYS A 215 16.24 -22.64 -12.31
N GLY A 216 15.17 -22.37 -13.05
CA GLY A 216 14.62 -23.33 -13.99
C GLY A 216 13.25 -22.93 -14.51
N TYR A 217 12.76 -23.75 -15.44
CA TYR A 217 11.54 -23.52 -16.20
C TYR A 217 10.78 -24.84 -16.37
N SER A 218 9.46 -24.77 -16.43
CA SER A 218 8.59 -25.82 -16.93
C SER A 218 7.62 -25.25 -17.94
N SER A 219 7.59 -25.87 -19.12
CA SER A 219 6.62 -25.56 -20.17
C SER A 219 5.24 -26.08 -19.79
N TYR A 220 4.21 -25.63 -20.52
CA TYR A 220 2.87 -26.20 -20.36
C TYR A 220 2.85 -27.71 -20.63
N ALA A 221 3.63 -28.19 -21.60
CA ALA A 221 3.71 -29.61 -21.93
C ALA A 221 4.24 -30.47 -20.75
N ASP A 222 5.12 -29.91 -19.92
CA ASP A 222 5.67 -30.60 -18.75
C ASP A 222 4.64 -30.77 -17.61
N VAL A 223 3.67 -29.84 -17.54
CA VAL A 223 2.76 -29.70 -16.39
C VAL A 223 1.29 -29.94 -16.70
N LYS A 224 0.88 -30.02 -17.97
CA LYS A 224 -0.52 -30.19 -18.39
C LYS A 224 -1.21 -31.41 -17.76
N ASP A 225 -0.45 -32.47 -17.49
CA ASP A 225 -0.96 -33.71 -16.88
C ASP A 225 -0.77 -33.74 -15.36
N SER A 226 -0.38 -32.61 -14.75
CA SER A 226 -0.30 -32.50 -13.30
C SER A 226 -1.68 -32.61 -12.66
N LYS A 227 -1.77 -33.39 -11.58
CA LYS A 227 -2.98 -33.49 -10.76
C LYS A 227 -3.13 -32.31 -9.78
N SER A 228 -2.19 -31.37 -9.77
CA SER A 228 -2.23 -30.22 -8.86
C SER A 228 -3.39 -29.28 -9.21
N GLU A 229 -4.17 -28.86 -8.22
CA GLU A 229 -5.17 -27.80 -8.38
C GLU A 229 -4.53 -26.50 -8.89
N LEU A 230 -3.29 -26.22 -8.49
CA LEU A 230 -2.56 -25.01 -8.91
C LEU A 230 -2.41 -24.93 -10.43
N ALA A 231 -2.19 -26.06 -11.11
CA ALA A 231 -2.02 -26.08 -12.56
C ALA A 231 -3.28 -25.63 -13.31
N ARG A 232 -4.46 -25.75 -12.69
CA ARG A 232 -5.75 -25.36 -13.30
C ARG A 232 -5.96 -23.85 -13.35
N PHE A 233 -5.16 -23.07 -12.61
CA PHE A 233 -5.28 -21.61 -12.60
C PHE A 233 -4.74 -20.94 -13.87
N GLY A 234 -4.01 -21.68 -14.73
CA GLY A 234 -3.45 -21.13 -15.95
C GLY A 234 -4.48 -20.60 -16.96
N ASP A 235 -5.66 -21.22 -16.98
CA ASP A 235 -6.76 -20.92 -17.93
C ASP A 235 -8.11 -20.76 -17.19
N SER A 236 -8.07 -20.46 -15.89
CA SER A 236 -9.27 -20.44 -15.06
C SER A 236 -10.17 -19.26 -15.45
N THR A 237 -11.46 -19.52 -15.60
CA THR A 237 -12.49 -18.48 -15.79
C THR A 237 -13.19 -18.10 -14.49
N ASP A 238 -12.77 -18.69 -13.37
CA ASP A 238 -13.23 -18.30 -12.04
C ASP A 238 -12.75 -16.87 -11.71
N LEU A 239 -13.52 -16.14 -10.92
CA LEU A 239 -13.03 -14.88 -10.36
C LEU A 239 -11.81 -15.14 -9.48
N TYR A 240 -10.80 -14.29 -9.59
CA TYR A 240 -9.58 -14.38 -8.78
C TYR A 240 -9.91 -14.42 -7.28
N ASP A 241 -9.51 -15.50 -6.63
CA ASP A 241 -9.57 -15.67 -5.18
C ASP A 241 -8.16 -15.95 -4.64
N SER A 242 -7.60 -14.94 -3.97
CA SER A 242 -6.25 -15.03 -3.43
C SER A 242 -6.08 -16.10 -2.34
N ASN A 243 -7.16 -16.47 -1.63
CA ASN A 243 -7.12 -17.50 -0.59
C ASN A 243 -7.17 -18.90 -1.22
N LYS A 244 -8.05 -19.11 -2.21
CA LYS A 244 -8.11 -20.37 -2.99
C LYS A 244 -6.76 -20.63 -3.66
N LEU A 245 -6.17 -19.62 -4.29
CA LEU A 245 -4.86 -19.72 -4.93
C LEU A 245 -3.74 -20.03 -3.94
N ALA A 246 -3.72 -19.34 -2.78
CA ALA A 246 -2.71 -19.61 -1.75
C ALA A 246 -2.81 -21.04 -1.19
N LYS A 247 -4.03 -21.56 -1.03
CA LYS A 247 -4.28 -22.94 -0.63
C LYS A 247 -3.78 -23.92 -1.68
N ALA A 248 -4.14 -23.72 -2.95
CA ALA A 248 -3.69 -24.54 -4.07
C ALA A 248 -2.15 -24.54 -4.19
N PHE A 249 -1.52 -23.37 -4.05
CA PHE A 249 -0.06 -23.25 -4.00
C PHE A 249 0.53 -24.08 -2.87
N ASN A 250 0.02 -23.91 -1.64
CA ASN A 250 0.54 -24.60 -0.46
C ASN A 250 0.38 -26.12 -0.54
N ASN A 251 -0.71 -26.61 -1.15
CA ASN A 251 -1.01 -28.03 -1.33
C ASN A 251 -0.32 -28.66 -2.54
N CYS A 252 0.26 -27.86 -3.44
CA CYS A 252 0.98 -28.39 -4.59
C CYS A 252 2.25 -29.14 -4.16
N ALA A 253 2.26 -30.44 -4.46
CA ALA A 253 3.40 -31.34 -4.22
C ALA A 253 4.12 -31.75 -5.52
N ASP A 254 3.59 -31.37 -6.69
CA ASP A 254 4.22 -31.69 -7.97
C ASP A 254 5.42 -30.76 -8.20
N PRO A 255 6.66 -31.29 -8.21
CA PRO A 255 7.87 -30.47 -8.33
C PRO A 255 8.01 -29.82 -9.71
N ARG A 256 7.28 -30.30 -10.72
CA ARG A 256 7.25 -29.65 -12.05
C ARG A 256 6.50 -28.32 -11.98
N VAL A 257 5.47 -28.24 -11.14
CA VAL A 257 4.61 -27.06 -10.96
C VAL A 257 5.13 -26.13 -9.87
N ARG A 258 5.61 -26.68 -8.73
CA ARG A 258 6.08 -25.86 -7.61
C ARG A 258 7.40 -26.36 -7.07
N ASP A 259 8.38 -25.46 -7.07
CA ASP A 259 9.63 -25.65 -6.36
C ASP A 259 9.56 -25.02 -4.96
N ARG A 260 9.78 -25.84 -3.94
CA ARG A 260 9.69 -25.41 -2.53
C ARG A 260 10.86 -24.54 -2.09
N ASN A 261 11.96 -24.56 -2.83
CA ASN A 261 13.21 -23.88 -2.55
C ASN A 261 13.47 -22.76 -3.56
N ALA A 262 12.40 -22.13 -4.06
CA ALA A 262 12.44 -21.02 -5.00
C ALA A 262 11.22 -20.10 -4.82
N ILE A 263 11.33 -18.87 -5.31
CA ILE A 263 10.15 -18.05 -5.61
C ILE A 263 9.58 -18.57 -6.94
N ASN A 264 8.28 -18.85 -6.98
CA ASN A 264 7.65 -19.43 -8.17
C ASN A 264 6.92 -18.33 -8.95
N PHE A 265 7.24 -18.23 -10.24
CA PHE A 265 6.55 -17.41 -11.22
C PHE A 265 5.70 -18.31 -12.09
N TYR A 266 4.42 -17.98 -12.19
CA TYR A 266 3.45 -18.70 -12.99
C TYR A 266 3.03 -17.82 -14.15
N ILE A 267 3.21 -18.31 -15.37
CA ILE A 267 2.71 -17.63 -16.56
C ILE A 267 1.31 -18.16 -16.83
N HIS A 268 0.33 -17.26 -16.88
CA HIS A 268 -1.09 -17.61 -17.09
C HIS A 268 -1.74 -16.69 -18.12
N ASP A 269 -2.95 -17.06 -18.53
CA ASP A 269 -3.83 -16.26 -19.37
C ASP A 269 -4.92 -15.68 -18.46
N SER A 270 -4.82 -14.39 -18.13
CA SER A 270 -5.71 -13.78 -17.15
C SER A 270 -7.13 -13.71 -17.68
N TYR A 271 -8.10 -13.85 -16.79
CA TYR A 271 -9.52 -13.78 -17.13
C TYR A 271 -10.26 -12.82 -16.20
N SER A 272 -11.10 -11.97 -16.77
CA SER A 272 -12.11 -11.23 -16.00
C SER A 272 -13.50 -11.39 -16.59
N ALA A 273 -14.54 -11.24 -15.77
CA ALA A 273 -15.93 -11.29 -16.25
C ALA A 273 -16.21 -10.21 -17.32
N ARG A 274 -15.51 -9.06 -17.23
CA ARG A 274 -15.71 -7.87 -18.07
C ARG A 274 -15.05 -7.99 -19.44
N VAL A 275 -13.77 -8.37 -19.50
CA VAL A 275 -12.99 -8.40 -20.76
C VAL A 275 -12.51 -9.80 -21.15
N LYS A 276 -12.92 -10.84 -20.42
CA LYS A 276 -12.56 -12.24 -20.68
C LYS A 276 -11.04 -12.41 -20.66
N PHE A 277 -10.47 -13.16 -21.60
CA PHE A 277 -9.02 -13.37 -21.77
C PHE A 277 -8.27 -12.18 -22.39
N ALA A 278 -8.94 -11.05 -22.64
CA ALA A 278 -8.25 -9.77 -22.88
C ALA A 278 -7.96 -9.02 -21.56
N ASP A 279 -8.18 -9.68 -20.42
CA ASP A 279 -7.66 -9.19 -19.16
C ASP A 279 -6.17 -9.47 -19.09
N MET A 280 -5.39 -8.53 -18.54
CA MET A 280 -3.94 -8.68 -18.40
C MET A 280 -3.52 -8.53 -16.93
N THR A 281 -4.43 -8.80 -15.99
CA THR A 281 -4.14 -8.63 -14.57
C THR A 281 -3.13 -9.67 -14.09
N SER A 282 -2.11 -9.20 -13.38
CA SER A 282 -1.09 -10.04 -12.74
C SER A 282 -1.25 -9.98 -11.23
N HIS A 283 -0.66 -10.94 -10.51
CA HIS A 283 -0.83 -11.09 -9.07
C HIS A 283 0.42 -11.57 -8.33
N GLY A 284 0.88 -10.77 -7.37
CA GLY A 284 1.87 -11.16 -6.37
C GLY A 284 1.23 -11.48 -5.02
N LYS A 285 1.74 -12.50 -4.31
CA LYS A 285 1.24 -12.83 -2.97
C LYS A 285 2.36 -13.15 -1.99
N ARG A 286 2.35 -12.44 -0.85
CA ARG A 286 3.11 -12.82 0.34
C ARG A 286 2.42 -13.95 1.12
N ASN A 287 2.62 -15.19 0.68
CA ASN A 287 1.99 -16.38 1.28
C ASN A 287 2.84 -16.97 2.43
N SER A 288 2.75 -16.36 3.62
CA SER A 288 3.49 -16.81 4.83
C SER A 288 5.01 -16.95 4.60
N ASN A 289 5.60 -15.94 3.95
CA ASN A 289 7.01 -15.89 3.51
C ASN A 289 7.40 -16.99 2.50
N ARG A 290 6.43 -17.57 1.78
CA ARG A 290 6.63 -18.41 0.59
C ARG A 290 5.98 -17.71 -0.61
N PRO A 291 6.59 -16.62 -1.11
CA PRO A 291 5.99 -15.81 -2.14
C PRO A 291 5.81 -16.58 -3.44
N TYR A 292 4.81 -16.17 -4.20
CA TYR A 292 4.63 -16.56 -5.59
C TYR A 292 4.06 -15.38 -6.38
N VAL A 293 4.29 -15.42 -7.68
CA VAL A 293 3.84 -14.41 -8.64
C VAL A 293 3.14 -15.11 -9.79
N PHE A 294 2.01 -14.55 -10.22
CA PHE A 294 1.30 -14.87 -11.45
C PHE A 294 1.48 -13.68 -12.38
N ILE A 295 2.13 -13.89 -13.52
CA ILE A 295 2.28 -12.87 -14.58
C ILE A 295 1.43 -13.30 -15.76
N ASP A 296 0.63 -12.34 -16.23
CA ASP A 296 -0.11 -12.53 -17.47
C ASP A 296 0.86 -12.52 -18.65
N TRP A 297 0.69 -13.46 -19.58
CA TRP A 297 1.65 -13.68 -20.66
C TRP A 297 1.80 -12.47 -21.60
N GLU A 298 0.77 -11.64 -21.76
CA GLU A 298 0.85 -10.44 -22.62
C GLU A 298 1.75 -9.36 -22.00
N ARG A 299 2.05 -9.48 -20.71
CA ARG A 299 2.84 -8.51 -19.95
C ARG A 299 4.32 -8.86 -19.87
N LEU A 300 4.70 -10.06 -20.33
CA LEU A 300 6.09 -10.44 -20.49
C LEU A 300 6.85 -9.40 -21.35
N ASP A 301 8.15 -9.36 -21.13
CA ASP A 301 9.09 -8.38 -21.69
C ASP A 301 8.81 -6.94 -21.25
N ASN A 302 8.13 -6.77 -20.10
CA ASN A 302 7.78 -5.46 -19.57
C ASN A 302 6.97 -4.58 -20.55
N ASN A 303 6.23 -5.19 -21.48
CA ASN A 303 5.54 -4.47 -22.56
C ASN A 303 4.39 -3.59 -22.06
N VAL A 304 3.87 -3.88 -20.85
CA VAL A 304 2.83 -3.09 -20.19
C VAL A 304 3.25 -2.73 -18.76
N GLN A 305 3.79 -1.53 -18.60
CA GLN A 305 4.25 -0.92 -17.34
C GLN A 305 5.46 -1.64 -16.73
N ASN A 306 5.34 -2.09 -15.47
CA ASN A 306 6.33 -2.85 -14.71
C ASN A 306 5.68 -3.99 -13.90
N PRO A 307 5.20 -5.05 -14.56
CA PRO A 307 4.48 -6.15 -13.92
C PRO A 307 5.33 -6.86 -12.88
N GLU A 308 6.54 -7.27 -13.26
CA GLU A 308 7.35 -8.19 -12.47
C GLU A 308 7.75 -7.54 -11.16
N ALA A 309 8.24 -6.30 -11.20
CA ALA A 309 8.62 -5.58 -9.99
C ALA A 309 7.40 -5.23 -9.12
N HIS A 310 6.26 -4.87 -9.73
CA HIS A 310 5.02 -4.57 -9.00
C HIS A 310 4.50 -5.78 -8.23
N GLU A 311 4.35 -6.92 -8.92
CA GLU A 311 3.87 -8.14 -8.29
C GLU A 311 4.89 -8.69 -7.28
N MET A 312 6.19 -8.57 -7.55
CA MET A 312 7.21 -8.91 -6.57
C MET A 312 7.14 -8.00 -5.32
N GLY A 313 6.77 -6.73 -5.49
CA GLY A 313 6.49 -5.82 -4.37
C GLY A 313 5.35 -6.35 -3.48
N HIS A 314 4.25 -6.83 -4.07
CA HIS A 314 3.19 -7.52 -3.32
C HIS A 314 3.68 -8.82 -2.67
N ALA A 315 4.53 -9.58 -3.35
CA ALA A 315 5.13 -10.81 -2.85
C ALA A 315 6.02 -10.55 -1.61
N PHE A 316 6.62 -9.36 -1.53
CA PHE A 316 7.33 -8.86 -0.35
C PHE A 316 6.48 -7.99 0.60
N GLY A 317 5.16 -8.01 0.45
CA GLY A 317 4.23 -7.47 1.45
C GLY A 317 3.90 -5.99 1.31
N LEU A 318 4.17 -5.39 0.15
CA LEU A 318 3.70 -4.04 -0.17
C LEU A 318 2.23 -4.07 -0.61
N GLY A 319 1.52 -2.98 -0.31
CA GLY A 319 0.20 -2.69 -0.88
C GLY A 319 0.31 -1.72 -2.05
N HIS A 320 -0.79 -1.55 -2.78
CA HIS A 320 -0.91 -0.47 -3.76
C HIS A 320 -0.75 0.90 -3.10
N VAL A 321 -0.24 1.84 -3.89
CA VAL A 321 -0.24 3.27 -3.61
C VAL A 321 -0.89 4.03 -4.77
N GLY A 322 -1.43 5.19 -4.45
CA GLY A 322 -1.99 6.13 -5.41
C GLY A 322 -1.06 7.32 -5.59
N VAL A 323 -1.01 7.83 -6.83
CA VAL A 323 -0.31 9.06 -7.17
C VAL A 323 -1.36 10.06 -7.67
N PRO A 324 -1.70 11.09 -6.88
CA PRO A 324 -2.76 12.04 -7.22
C PRO A 324 -2.53 12.73 -8.56
N GLY A 325 -3.47 12.60 -9.49
CA GLY A 325 -3.41 13.26 -10.79
C GLY A 325 -2.51 12.59 -11.83
N ALA A 326 -1.84 11.48 -11.52
CA ALA A 326 -0.98 10.79 -12.49
C ALA A 326 -1.77 10.26 -13.70
N THR A 327 -1.27 10.52 -14.90
CA THR A 327 -1.76 9.99 -16.18
C THR A 327 -1.03 8.69 -16.55
N SER A 328 -1.56 7.92 -17.51
CA SER A 328 -1.02 6.61 -17.88
C SER A 328 0.40 6.66 -18.48
N LYS A 329 0.86 7.85 -18.90
CA LYS A 329 2.15 8.07 -19.55
C LYS A 329 3.22 8.64 -18.60
N GLN A 330 2.87 8.96 -17.36
CA GLN A 330 3.81 9.57 -16.41
C GLN A 330 4.60 8.52 -15.63
N ALA A 331 5.85 8.84 -15.34
CA ALA A 331 6.66 8.05 -14.42
C ALA A 331 6.04 8.07 -13.01
N THR A 332 5.94 6.89 -12.41
CA THR A 332 5.31 6.69 -11.10
C THR A 332 6.04 5.63 -10.29
N ASN A 333 5.80 5.61 -8.97
CA ASN A 333 6.24 4.53 -8.08
C ASN A 333 5.84 3.15 -8.63
N ILE A 334 6.67 2.13 -8.42
CA ILE A 334 6.41 0.75 -8.87
C ILE A 334 5.05 0.24 -8.37
N MET A 335 4.64 0.55 -7.14
CA MET A 335 3.39 0.08 -6.54
C MET A 335 2.14 0.90 -6.92
N THR A 336 2.27 1.84 -7.87
CA THR A 336 1.16 2.72 -8.27
C THR A 336 0.01 1.93 -8.90
N SER A 337 -1.23 2.20 -8.48
CA SER A 337 -2.41 1.51 -9.02
C SER A 337 -3.58 2.46 -9.25
N ALA A 338 -4.22 2.30 -10.41
CA ALA A 338 -5.49 2.99 -10.71
C ALA A 338 -6.61 2.56 -9.74
N GLY A 339 -6.48 1.41 -9.08
CA GLY A 339 -7.42 0.93 -8.06
C GLY A 339 -7.51 1.83 -6.82
N GLU A 340 -6.53 2.71 -6.60
CA GLU A 340 -6.58 3.72 -5.53
C GLU A 340 -7.50 4.90 -5.87
N GLN A 341 -7.92 5.03 -7.14
CA GLN A 341 -8.87 6.06 -7.64
C GLN A 341 -8.45 7.51 -7.33
N VAL A 342 -7.14 7.75 -7.25
CA VAL A 342 -6.55 9.10 -7.13
C VAL A 342 -5.78 9.52 -8.38
N GLY A 343 -5.55 8.59 -9.31
CA GLY A 343 -4.82 8.75 -10.56
C GLY A 343 -4.81 7.42 -11.32
N SER A 344 -4.03 7.33 -12.39
CA SER A 344 -3.81 6.09 -13.14
C SER A 344 -2.67 5.25 -12.52
N GLY A 345 -2.33 4.12 -13.16
CA GLY A 345 -1.15 3.33 -12.81
C GLY A 345 0.19 3.96 -13.21
N GLY A 346 0.19 4.94 -14.12
CA GLY A 346 1.42 5.49 -14.73
C GLY A 346 2.30 4.42 -15.40
N LEU A 347 3.59 4.69 -15.50
CA LEU A 347 4.58 3.77 -16.08
C LEU A 347 5.21 2.80 -15.07
N ARG A 348 5.07 3.04 -13.75
CA ARG A 348 5.63 2.20 -12.68
C ARG A 348 7.15 1.98 -12.76
N ASN A 349 7.90 3.01 -13.11
CA ASN A 349 9.33 2.93 -13.42
C ASN A 349 10.25 3.76 -12.50
N LEU A 350 9.71 4.43 -11.47
CA LEU A 350 10.53 5.25 -10.56
C LEU A 350 11.21 4.47 -9.43
N GLY A 351 11.02 3.16 -9.29
CA GLY A 351 11.56 2.40 -8.15
C GLY A 351 10.68 2.43 -6.88
N PHE A 352 11.18 1.80 -5.82
CA PHE A 352 10.54 1.78 -4.50
C PHE A 352 11.01 2.93 -3.60
N THR A 353 10.12 3.42 -2.74
CA THR A 353 10.46 4.43 -1.73
C THR A 353 11.31 3.84 -0.60
N GLU A 354 12.02 4.67 0.17
CA GLU A 354 12.75 4.22 1.37
C GLU A 354 11.88 3.41 2.35
N ALA A 355 10.64 3.86 2.58
CA ALA A 355 9.70 3.16 3.45
C ALA A 355 9.28 1.79 2.89
N GLN A 356 9.10 1.67 1.56
CA GLN A 356 8.82 0.41 0.87
C GLN A 356 10.05 -0.52 0.86
N ALA A 357 11.24 0.02 0.59
CA ALA A 357 12.51 -0.68 0.59
C ALA A 357 12.76 -1.37 1.94
N ALA A 358 12.52 -0.67 3.06
CA ALA A 358 12.67 -1.25 4.39
C ALA A 358 11.74 -2.44 4.63
N LEU A 359 10.49 -2.38 4.15
CA LEU A 359 9.56 -3.51 4.21
C LEU A 359 10.03 -4.67 3.35
N ILE A 360 10.47 -4.39 2.12
CA ILE A 360 11.01 -5.41 1.21
C ILE A 360 12.18 -6.12 1.88
N VAL A 361 13.18 -5.40 2.39
CA VAL A 361 14.34 -5.98 3.06
C VAL A 361 13.94 -6.79 4.30
N TYR A 362 12.98 -6.28 5.09
CA TYR A 362 12.45 -6.99 6.25
C TYR A 362 11.82 -8.33 5.86
N HIS A 363 10.97 -8.37 4.84
CA HIS A 363 10.32 -9.61 4.39
C HIS A 363 11.27 -10.50 3.59
N ALA A 364 12.23 -9.94 2.86
CA ALA A 364 13.26 -10.69 2.14
C ALA A 364 14.06 -11.58 3.09
N LYS A 365 14.53 -11.05 4.23
CA LYS A 365 15.23 -11.85 5.25
C LYS A 365 14.37 -13.04 5.73
N ARG A 366 13.07 -12.83 5.93
CA ARG A 366 12.13 -13.86 6.40
C ARG A 366 11.83 -14.90 5.32
N THR A 367 11.68 -14.47 4.07
CA THR A 367 11.50 -15.34 2.91
C THR A 367 12.75 -16.18 2.69
N HIS A 368 13.94 -15.58 2.75
CA HIS A 368 15.21 -16.29 2.58
C HIS A 368 15.36 -17.40 3.61
N ALA A 369 15.12 -17.09 4.89
CA ALA A 369 15.12 -18.07 5.96
C ALA A 369 14.05 -19.17 5.74
N ARG A 370 12.87 -18.81 5.22
CA ARG A 370 11.77 -19.76 5.00
C ARG A 370 12.01 -20.70 3.82
N LEU A 371 12.69 -20.25 2.78
CA LEU A 371 13.03 -21.06 1.60
C LEU A 371 14.22 -21.99 1.84
N GLY A 372 14.93 -21.84 2.97
CA GLY A 372 16.08 -22.69 3.28
C GLY A 372 17.24 -22.54 2.29
N ILE A 373 17.33 -21.38 1.61
CA ILE A 373 18.43 -21.07 0.69
C ILE A 373 19.68 -20.93 1.56
N ALA A 374 20.68 -21.79 1.34
CA ALA A 374 21.94 -21.74 2.09
C ALA A 374 22.60 -20.36 1.93
N LYS A 375 23.28 -19.90 2.99
CA LYS A 375 23.94 -18.59 3.03
C LYS A 375 25.10 -18.49 2.05
#